data_AF-A0A0Q6Y656-F1
#
_entry.id   AF-A0A0Q6Y656-F1
#
_cell.length_a   1.000
_cell.length_b   1.000
_cell.length_c   1.000
_cell.angle_alpha   90.00
_cell.angle_beta   90.00
_cell.angle_gamma   90.00
#
_symmetry.space_group_name_H-M   'P 1'
#
loop_
_entity.id
_entity.type
_entity.pdbx_description
1 polymer ?
#
loop_
_entity_poly.entity_id
_entity_poly.type
_entity_poly.pdbx_seq_one_letter_code
_entity_poly.pdbx_strand_id
1 'polypeptide(L)'
;MRGRLTAVLGAVLVMVVGGCDAGDDVVVDGTAPSVPYGGPLNVPTKELDEYTPQALRLASGAAGRALECAGEIYLGNGPDGWNRDDGGDSPEEGLKLYFHLFDPGDPRSGYRVERRETDRVLYSYDVDGRTKVAVVVAKDQQGRPGWGPESSASCDPSELPADWTDSHGYEIWTDRAGERVPTTEVSSGPGDDHCDWDEVHFLDLGERRYARDPEGLLESGMLTAPYDGSAGMPAGAHDTGYRYEDRQLWLTDDRRAAYVRTADGVEAWPLLREHLACK
;
A
#
# COMPACT_ATOMS: atom_id res chain seq x y z
N MET A 1 -42.48 -4.49 -65.73
CA MET A 1 -42.25 -3.30 -64.87
C MET A 1 -42.18 -3.74 -63.43
N ARG A 2 -40.99 -3.62 -62.82
CA ARG A 2 -40.64 -3.50 -61.39
C ARG A 2 -39.24 -4.08 -61.20
N GLY A 3 -38.23 -3.29 -61.59
CA GLY A 3 -36.87 -3.49 -61.11
C GLY A 3 -36.78 -3.05 -59.66
N ARG A 4 -36.03 -3.76 -58.84
CA ARG A 4 -35.60 -3.29 -57.53
C ARG A 4 -34.09 -3.33 -57.49
N LEU A 5 -33.52 -2.13 -57.38
CA LEU A 5 -32.12 -1.83 -57.28
C LEU A 5 -31.52 -2.47 -56.02
N THR A 6 -30.38 -3.12 -56.22
CA THR A 6 -29.39 -3.46 -55.20
C THR A 6 -28.79 -2.16 -54.65
N ALA A 7 -28.98 -1.89 -53.36
CA ALA A 7 -28.28 -0.82 -52.65
C ALA A 7 -27.03 -1.41 -51.99
N VAL A 8 -25.86 -1.11 -52.55
CA VAL A 8 -24.55 -1.33 -51.92
C VAL A 8 -24.32 -0.15 -51.00
N LEU A 9 -24.48 -0.34 -49.69
CA LEU A 9 -24.09 0.64 -48.68
C LEU A 9 -22.60 0.44 -48.37
N GLY A 10 -21.79 1.38 -48.85
CA GLY A 10 -20.36 1.43 -48.61
C GLY A 10 -20.04 1.72 -47.15
N ALA A 11 -19.07 0.98 -46.63
CA ALA A 11 -18.49 1.16 -45.32
C ALA A 11 -17.74 2.50 -45.24
N VAL A 12 -18.07 3.31 -44.24
CA VAL A 12 -17.20 4.39 -43.77
C VAL A 12 -16.52 3.85 -42.51
N LEU A 13 -15.30 3.35 -42.67
CA LEU A 13 -14.39 3.12 -41.55
C LEU A 13 -13.96 4.50 -41.03
N VAL A 14 -14.52 4.92 -39.90
CA VAL A 14 -13.97 6.04 -39.15
C VAL A 14 -12.74 5.52 -38.41
N MET A 15 -11.56 5.73 -38.99
CA MET A 15 -10.30 5.55 -38.27
C MET A 15 -10.20 6.67 -37.23
N VAL A 16 -10.59 6.38 -36.00
CA VAL A 16 -10.23 7.20 -34.85
C VAL A 16 -8.77 6.93 -34.57
N VAL A 17 -7.89 7.79 -35.07
CA VAL A 17 -6.50 7.85 -34.61
C VAL A 17 -6.55 8.58 -33.26
N GLY A 18 -6.89 7.83 -32.21
CA GLY A 18 -6.66 8.26 -30.84
C GLY A 18 -5.16 8.14 -30.57
N GLY A 19 -4.48 9.27 -30.43
CA GLY A 19 -3.14 9.28 -29.88
C GLY A 19 -3.22 8.78 -28.45
N CYS A 20 -2.75 7.55 -28.22
CA CYS A 20 -2.49 7.03 -26.88
C CYS A 20 -1.33 7.83 -26.29
N ASP A 21 -1.64 8.81 -25.44
CA ASP A 21 -0.76 9.13 -24.34
C ASP A 21 -1.03 8.04 -23.30
N ALA A 22 -0.24 6.96 -23.34
CA ALA A 22 -0.41 5.80 -22.46
C ALA A 22 0.17 6.14 -21.08
N GLY A 23 -0.43 7.11 -20.40
CA GLY A 23 -0.41 7.18 -18.95
C GLY A 23 -1.60 6.39 -18.43
N ASP A 24 -1.41 5.57 -17.41
CA ASP A 24 -2.52 4.83 -16.80
C ASP A 24 -3.55 5.81 -16.23
N ASP A 25 -4.81 5.66 -16.64
CA ASP A 25 -5.89 6.53 -16.15
C ASP A 25 -6.09 6.35 -14.65
N VAL A 26 -6.16 7.48 -13.93
CA VAL A 26 -6.41 7.48 -12.47
C VAL A 26 -7.72 6.75 -12.15
N VAL A 27 -8.73 6.96 -13.00
CA VAL A 27 -10.03 6.31 -12.91
C VAL A 27 -10.31 5.52 -14.18
N VAL A 28 -10.66 4.25 -14.03
CA VAL A 28 -10.99 3.33 -15.11
C VAL A 28 -12.47 2.94 -15.06
N ASP A 29 -13.01 2.58 -16.22
CA ASP A 29 -14.30 1.91 -16.28
C ASP A 29 -14.16 0.49 -15.70
N GLY A 30 -15.01 0.14 -14.73
CA GLY A 30 -14.89 -1.12 -14.00
C GLY A 30 -16.23 -1.71 -13.58
N THR A 31 -16.22 -3.02 -13.32
CA THR A 31 -17.37 -3.69 -12.69
C THR A 31 -17.31 -3.41 -11.18
N ALA A 32 -18.46 -3.16 -10.57
CA ALA A 32 -18.58 -2.96 -9.13
C ALA A 32 -18.03 -4.18 -8.35
N PRO A 33 -17.60 -4.01 -7.08
CA PRO A 33 -17.03 -5.11 -6.32
C PRO A 33 -18.13 -6.14 -6.01
N SER A 34 -17.72 -7.30 -5.52
CA SER A 34 -18.68 -8.36 -5.19
C SER A 34 -19.75 -7.92 -4.18
N VAL A 35 -19.41 -6.99 -3.27
CA VAL A 35 -20.32 -6.37 -2.31
C VAL A 35 -20.04 -4.86 -2.21
N PRO A 36 -20.66 -4.02 -3.05
CA PRO A 36 -20.45 -2.57 -3.02
C PRO A 36 -20.86 -1.95 -1.68
N TYR A 37 -20.14 -0.92 -1.24
CA TYR A 37 -20.45 -0.20 -0.01
C TYR A 37 -21.85 0.44 -0.05
N GLY A 38 -22.73 -0.07 0.81
CA GLY A 38 -24.13 0.36 0.90
C GLY A 38 -24.38 1.54 1.84
N GLY A 39 -23.42 1.95 2.67
CA GLY A 39 -23.61 3.00 3.68
C GLY A 39 -23.53 4.44 3.15
N PRO A 40 -23.76 5.45 4.00
CA PRO A 40 -23.60 6.86 3.62
C PRO A 40 -22.13 7.20 3.36
N LEU A 41 -21.86 8.15 2.46
CA LEU A 41 -20.50 8.65 2.21
C LEU A 41 -20.06 9.69 3.26
N ASN A 42 -20.98 10.45 3.83
CA ASN A 42 -20.68 11.34 4.95
C ASN A 42 -20.73 10.57 6.28
N VAL A 43 -19.56 10.14 6.76
CA VAL A 43 -19.40 9.50 8.07
C VAL A 43 -18.43 10.34 8.88
N PRO A 44 -18.81 10.82 10.08
CA PRO A 44 -17.91 11.59 10.93
C PRO A 44 -16.60 10.85 11.19
N THR A 45 -15.49 11.53 10.94
CA THR A 45 -14.15 11.04 11.24
C THR A 45 -13.72 11.50 12.63
N LYS A 46 -12.89 10.69 13.29
CA LYS A 46 -12.25 11.05 14.55
C LYS A 46 -10.86 10.45 14.61
N GLU A 47 -9.86 11.31 14.56
CA GLU A 47 -8.47 10.93 14.84
C GLU A 47 -8.29 10.72 16.34
N LEU A 48 -7.52 9.69 16.68
CA LEU A 48 -7.13 9.36 18.04
C LEU A 48 -5.59 9.33 18.09
N ASP A 49 -5.02 9.61 19.25
CA ASP A 49 -3.57 9.53 19.48
C ASP A 49 -3.10 8.06 19.64
N GLU A 50 -3.57 7.18 18.76
CA GLU A 50 -3.23 5.76 18.71
C GLU A 50 -3.42 5.18 17.29
N TYR A 51 -2.62 4.18 16.95
CA TYR A 51 -2.62 3.53 15.63
C TYR A 51 -3.22 2.12 15.68
N THR A 52 -4.35 1.97 16.36
CA THR A 52 -5.07 0.69 16.42
C THR A 52 -5.98 0.53 15.19
N PRO A 53 -6.32 -0.71 14.77
CA PRO A 53 -7.31 -0.91 13.71
C PRO A 53 -8.65 -0.23 13.99
N GLN A 54 -9.03 -0.07 15.26
CA GLN A 54 -10.23 0.67 15.65
C GLN A 54 -10.06 2.17 15.42
N ALA A 55 -8.92 2.75 15.81
CA ALA A 55 -8.61 4.16 15.59
C ALA A 55 -8.55 4.51 14.10
N LEU A 56 -7.87 3.70 13.29
CA LEU A 56 -7.80 3.88 11.83
C LEU A 56 -9.18 3.85 11.17
N ARG A 57 -10.07 2.94 11.61
CA ARG A 57 -11.48 2.91 11.12
C ARG A 57 -12.28 4.15 11.52
N LEU A 58 -12.01 4.73 12.69
CA LEU A 58 -12.66 5.98 13.12
C LEU A 58 -12.13 7.19 12.36
N ALA A 59 -10.83 7.23 12.06
CA ALA A 59 -10.20 8.30 11.29
C ALA A 59 -10.65 8.33 9.82
N SER A 60 -10.98 7.17 9.24
CA SER A 60 -11.24 7.01 7.80
C SER A 60 -12.72 6.97 7.39
N GLY A 61 -13.65 7.19 8.30
CA GLY A 61 -15.06 7.45 7.96
C GLY A 61 -15.71 6.39 7.07
N ALA A 62 -16.17 6.78 5.88
CA ALA A 62 -16.77 5.87 4.91
C ALA A 62 -15.73 5.05 4.13
N ALA A 63 -14.54 5.61 3.88
CA ALA A 63 -13.45 4.90 3.21
C ALA A 63 -13.05 3.63 3.98
N GLY A 64 -12.80 3.73 5.29
CA GLY A 64 -12.46 2.57 6.12
C GLY A 64 -13.56 1.53 6.25
N ARG A 65 -14.83 1.91 6.06
CA ARG A 65 -15.98 0.99 6.07
C ARG A 65 -16.21 0.31 4.72
N ALA A 66 -15.67 0.86 3.64
CA ALA A 66 -15.75 0.29 2.31
C ALA A 66 -14.66 -0.77 2.07
N LEU A 67 -13.62 -0.82 2.89
CA LEU A 67 -12.55 -1.81 2.76
C LEU A 67 -13.04 -3.25 2.96
N GLU A 68 -12.51 -4.14 2.12
CA GLU A 68 -12.72 -5.57 2.16
C GLU A 68 -11.37 -6.30 2.30
N CYS A 69 -10.62 -5.92 3.35
CA CYS A 69 -9.34 -6.54 3.68
C CYS A 69 -9.52 -8.03 4.05
N ALA A 70 -8.47 -8.82 3.83
CA ALA A 70 -8.32 -10.13 4.43
C ALA A 70 -7.88 -9.99 5.90
N GLY A 71 -6.98 -9.04 6.16
CA GLY A 71 -6.52 -8.65 7.49
C GLY A 71 -7.28 -7.47 8.09
N GLU A 72 -6.66 -6.84 9.09
CA GLU A 72 -7.11 -5.56 9.64
C GLU A 72 -6.80 -4.40 8.68
N ILE A 73 -7.43 -3.24 8.91
CA ILE A 73 -7.08 -2.00 8.20
C ILE A 73 -5.61 -1.64 8.45
N TYR A 74 -4.90 -1.25 7.40
CA TYR A 74 -3.47 -0.89 7.46
C TYR A 74 -3.28 0.61 7.61
N LEU A 75 -3.94 1.42 6.76
CA LEU A 75 -3.96 2.87 6.85
C LEU A 75 -5.39 3.40 6.86
N GLY A 76 -5.59 4.54 7.54
CA GLY A 76 -6.88 5.21 7.59
C GLY A 76 -6.73 6.67 8.03
N ASN A 77 -7.11 7.59 7.15
CA ASN A 77 -6.90 9.03 7.34
C ASN A 77 -8.18 9.84 7.12
N GLY A 78 -8.26 10.97 7.82
CA GLY A 78 -9.32 11.97 7.70
C GLY A 78 -9.01 13.06 6.66
N PRO A 79 -9.77 14.16 6.67
CA PRO A 79 -9.75 15.17 5.61
C PRO A 79 -8.55 16.13 5.65
N ASP A 80 -7.43 15.82 6.31
CA ASP A 80 -6.39 16.83 6.54
C ASP A 80 -5.57 17.18 5.28
N GLY A 81 -4.73 18.22 5.31
CA GLY A 81 -3.63 18.42 4.36
C GLY A 81 -3.87 19.31 3.13
N TRP A 82 -5.11 19.67 2.80
CA TRP A 82 -5.41 20.58 1.67
C TRP A 82 -6.10 21.89 2.09
N ASN A 83 -5.98 22.92 1.27
CA ASN A 83 -6.39 24.30 1.57
C ASN A 83 -7.29 24.89 0.47
N ARG A 84 -7.60 26.19 0.58
CA ARG A 84 -8.54 26.89 -0.31
C ARG A 84 -8.14 26.90 -1.77
N ASP A 85 -6.84 26.89 -2.03
CA ASP A 85 -6.27 27.07 -3.36
C ASP A 85 -5.94 25.73 -4.04
N ASP A 86 -6.15 24.60 -3.34
CA ASP A 86 -5.77 23.26 -3.82
C ASP A 86 -6.92 22.52 -4.55
N GLY A 87 -8.18 22.91 -4.28
CA GLY A 87 -9.36 22.15 -4.72
C GLY A 87 -9.46 22.00 -6.25
N GLY A 88 -9.79 20.79 -6.71
CA GLY A 88 -10.03 20.48 -8.11
C GLY A 88 -11.41 20.92 -8.60
N ASP A 89 -11.58 21.06 -9.92
CA ASP A 89 -12.85 21.37 -10.57
C ASP A 89 -13.76 20.13 -10.69
N SER A 90 -13.20 18.93 -10.53
CA SER A 90 -13.87 17.63 -10.65
C SER A 90 -13.52 16.65 -9.53
N PRO A 91 -14.40 15.65 -9.25
CA PRO A 91 -14.07 14.56 -8.32
C PRO A 91 -12.75 13.86 -8.63
N GLU A 92 -12.47 13.64 -9.91
CA GLU A 92 -11.26 12.97 -10.40
C GLU A 92 -10.00 13.81 -10.13
N GLU A 93 -10.09 15.15 -10.22
CA GLU A 93 -9.01 16.04 -9.77
C GLU A 93 -8.85 16.04 -8.26
N GLY A 94 -9.94 15.91 -7.50
CA GLY A 94 -9.87 15.68 -6.06
C GLY A 94 -9.14 14.38 -5.68
N LEU A 95 -9.31 13.32 -6.47
CA LEU A 95 -8.56 12.07 -6.29
C LEU A 95 -7.08 12.22 -6.68
N LYS A 96 -6.79 12.96 -7.76
CA LYS A 96 -5.39 13.30 -8.11
C LYS A 96 -4.71 14.11 -7.00
N LEU A 97 -5.44 15.03 -6.39
CA LEU A 97 -4.95 15.84 -5.28
C LEU A 97 -4.56 14.97 -4.07
N TYR A 98 -5.31 13.91 -3.78
CA TYR A 98 -4.95 12.93 -2.75
C TYR A 98 -3.55 12.35 -2.98
N PHE A 99 -3.27 11.80 -4.16
CA PHE A 99 -1.94 11.25 -4.45
C PHE A 99 -0.84 12.30 -4.44
N HIS A 100 -1.15 13.54 -4.82
CA HIS A 100 -0.18 14.63 -4.83
C HIS A 100 0.23 15.09 -3.43
N LEU A 101 -0.73 15.14 -2.49
CA LEU A 101 -0.50 15.70 -1.17
C LEU A 101 0.03 14.68 -0.16
N PHE A 102 -0.46 13.43 -0.19
CA PHE A 102 -0.19 12.48 0.89
C PHE A 102 0.84 11.42 0.55
N ASP A 103 1.12 11.18 -0.74
CA ASP A 103 1.95 10.08 -1.21
C ASP A 103 1.73 8.76 -0.42
N PRO A 104 0.51 8.19 -0.48
CA PRO A 104 0.05 7.22 0.51
C PRO A 104 0.72 5.84 0.43
N GLY A 105 1.63 5.62 -0.52
CA GLY A 105 2.16 4.29 -0.82
C GLY A 105 1.11 3.34 -1.41
N ASP A 106 0.08 3.87 -2.06
CA ASP A 106 -0.96 3.09 -2.76
C ASP A 106 -0.81 3.24 -4.28
N PRO A 107 -1.39 2.33 -5.10
CA PRO A 107 -1.49 2.52 -6.55
C PRO A 107 -2.10 3.89 -6.86
N ARG A 108 -1.56 4.60 -7.86
CA ARG A 108 -2.00 5.95 -8.26
C ARG A 108 -3.00 5.95 -9.42
N SER A 109 -3.28 4.78 -9.99
CA SER A 109 -4.17 4.57 -11.13
C SER A 109 -5.00 3.30 -10.96
N GLY A 110 -6.02 3.13 -11.80
CA GLY A 110 -6.88 1.95 -11.78
C GLY A 110 -8.04 2.00 -10.76
N TYR A 111 -8.38 3.18 -10.24
CA TYR A 111 -9.54 3.33 -9.36
C TYR A 111 -10.82 3.30 -10.16
N ARG A 112 -11.93 2.91 -9.55
CA ARG A 112 -13.27 3.06 -10.12
C ARG A 112 -14.16 3.90 -9.24
N VAL A 113 -15.17 4.52 -9.82
CA VAL A 113 -16.27 5.11 -9.05
C VAL A 113 -17.10 3.97 -8.47
N GLU A 114 -17.00 3.74 -7.16
CA GLU A 114 -17.84 2.77 -6.46
C GLU A 114 -19.22 3.32 -6.15
N ARG A 115 -19.25 4.58 -5.71
CA ARG A 115 -20.49 5.24 -5.33
C ARG A 115 -20.39 6.73 -5.54
N ARG A 116 -21.51 7.33 -5.95
CA ARG A 116 -21.63 8.76 -6.14
C ARG A 116 -22.86 9.28 -5.41
N GLU A 117 -22.65 10.33 -4.63
CA GLU A 117 -23.68 11.19 -4.06
C GLU A 117 -23.54 12.59 -4.66
N THR A 118 -24.41 13.53 -4.29
CA THR A 118 -24.43 14.87 -4.91
C THR A 118 -23.12 15.64 -4.71
N ASP A 119 -22.53 15.53 -3.52
CA ASP A 119 -21.36 16.26 -3.07
C ASP A 119 -20.17 15.35 -2.73
N ARG A 120 -20.27 14.04 -2.98
CA ARG A 120 -19.25 13.05 -2.63
C ARG A 120 -19.11 11.94 -3.66
N VAL A 121 -17.90 11.45 -3.85
CA VAL A 121 -17.61 10.25 -4.65
C VAL A 121 -16.70 9.34 -3.85
N LEU A 122 -17.08 8.07 -3.73
CA LEU A 122 -16.21 7.00 -3.25
C LEU A 122 -15.52 6.36 -4.46
N TYR A 123 -14.20 6.45 -4.47
CA TYR A 123 -13.33 5.70 -5.36
C TYR A 123 -12.81 4.47 -4.65
N SER A 124 -12.70 3.37 -5.38
CA SER A 124 -12.10 2.13 -4.88
C SER A 124 -11.04 1.62 -5.84
N TYR A 125 -9.96 1.09 -5.28
CA TYR A 125 -9.02 0.23 -5.98
C TYR A 125 -9.29 -1.21 -5.56
N ASP A 126 -9.60 -2.06 -6.53
CA ASP A 126 -10.06 -3.42 -6.28
C ASP A 126 -8.99 -4.42 -6.69
N VAL A 127 -8.80 -5.43 -5.84
CA VAL A 127 -8.01 -6.63 -6.15
C VAL A 127 -8.94 -7.82 -6.04
N ASP A 128 -9.05 -8.60 -7.12
CA ASP A 128 -9.94 -9.76 -7.21
C ASP A 128 -11.40 -9.47 -6.82
N GLY A 129 -11.89 -8.27 -7.18
CA GLY A 129 -13.26 -7.85 -6.93
C GLY A 129 -13.57 -7.48 -5.47
N ARG A 130 -12.53 -7.22 -4.67
CA ARG A 130 -12.61 -6.74 -3.28
C ARG A 130 -11.90 -5.40 -3.15
N THR A 131 -12.53 -4.44 -2.49
CA THR A 131 -11.97 -3.08 -2.30
C THR A 131 -10.76 -3.13 -1.34
N LYS A 132 -9.57 -2.77 -1.85
CA LYS A 132 -8.30 -2.73 -1.08
C LYS A 132 -7.83 -1.34 -0.74
N VAL A 133 -8.17 -0.35 -1.56
CA VAL A 133 -7.97 1.07 -1.25
C VAL A 133 -9.30 1.77 -1.48
N ALA A 134 -9.66 2.67 -0.58
CA ALA A 134 -10.87 3.47 -0.66
C ALA A 134 -10.55 4.93 -0.42
N VAL A 135 -11.04 5.82 -1.28
CA VAL A 135 -10.86 7.27 -1.16
C VAL A 135 -12.21 7.94 -1.37
N VAL A 136 -12.68 8.69 -0.38
CA VAL A 136 -13.83 9.58 -0.53
C VAL A 136 -13.33 10.96 -0.86
N VAL A 137 -13.75 11.49 -1.99
CA VAL A 137 -13.61 12.91 -2.32
C VAL A 137 -14.93 13.63 -2.08
N ALA A 138 -14.86 14.84 -1.57
CA ALA A 138 -16.02 15.67 -1.29
C ALA A 138 -15.86 17.06 -1.91
N LYS A 139 -17.00 17.64 -2.29
CA LYS A 139 -17.08 18.98 -2.86
C LYS A 139 -17.32 20.03 -1.78
N ASP A 140 -16.62 21.15 -1.87
CA ASP A 140 -16.83 22.37 -1.09
C ASP A 140 -16.82 22.11 0.43
N GLN A 141 -15.76 21.45 0.90
CA GLN A 141 -15.54 21.22 2.33
C GLN A 141 -15.32 22.55 3.07
N GLN A 142 -15.49 22.55 4.40
CA GLN A 142 -15.42 23.78 5.19
C GLN A 142 -14.06 24.48 5.03
N GLY A 143 -14.07 25.67 4.42
CA GLY A 143 -12.85 26.44 4.18
C GLY A 143 -11.95 25.86 3.10
N ARG A 144 -12.45 24.93 2.28
CA ARG A 144 -11.75 24.21 1.21
C ARG A 144 -12.71 24.05 0.00
N PRO A 145 -12.96 25.13 -0.77
CA PRO A 145 -13.78 25.08 -1.98
C PRO A 145 -13.19 24.13 -3.03
N GLY A 146 -14.04 23.60 -3.91
CA GLY A 146 -13.66 22.64 -4.94
C GLY A 146 -13.74 21.18 -4.46
N TRP A 147 -13.26 20.26 -5.28
CA TRP A 147 -13.20 18.83 -4.98
C TRP A 147 -11.85 18.45 -4.38
N GLY A 148 -11.88 17.73 -3.27
CA GLY A 148 -10.67 17.24 -2.62
C GLY A 148 -10.94 16.03 -1.72
N PRO A 149 -9.87 15.39 -1.22
CA PRO A 149 -9.99 14.23 -0.34
C PRO A 149 -10.68 14.59 0.97
N GLU A 150 -11.59 13.74 1.41
CA GLU A 150 -12.31 13.84 2.69
C GLU A 150 -11.90 12.71 3.64
N SER A 151 -11.69 11.51 3.12
CA SER A 151 -11.16 10.38 3.89
C SER A 151 -10.54 9.34 2.97
N SER A 152 -9.57 8.59 3.47
CA SER A 152 -8.99 7.46 2.76
C SER A 152 -8.68 6.30 3.70
N ALA A 153 -8.56 5.10 3.14
CA ALA A 153 -8.13 3.92 3.85
C ALA A 153 -7.54 2.89 2.89
N SER A 154 -6.60 2.08 3.36
CA SER A 154 -6.05 0.95 2.61
C SER A 154 -5.85 -0.30 3.48
N CYS A 155 -5.93 -1.45 2.82
CA CYS A 155 -5.51 -2.74 3.36
C CYS A 155 -3.99 -2.88 3.34
N ASP A 156 -3.48 -3.95 3.97
CA ASP A 156 -2.05 -4.24 4.03
C ASP A 156 -1.44 -4.35 2.61
N PRO A 157 -0.23 -3.82 2.36
CA PRO A 157 0.41 -3.89 1.04
C PRO A 157 0.52 -5.33 0.49
N SER A 158 0.59 -6.34 1.35
CA SER A 158 0.55 -7.75 0.93
C SER A 158 -0.73 -8.14 0.18
N GLU A 159 -1.82 -7.39 0.34
CA GLU A 159 -3.10 -7.59 -0.35
C GLU A 159 -3.19 -6.86 -1.71
N LEU A 160 -2.18 -6.07 -2.08
CA LEU A 160 -2.08 -5.42 -3.38
C LEU A 160 -1.45 -6.36 -4.43
N PRO A 161 -1.60 -6.07 -5.75
CA PRO A 161 -1.05 -6.92 -6.79
C PRO A 161 0.47 -7.09 -6.67
N ALA A 162 0.96 -8.32 -6.85
CA ALA A 162 2.37 -8.65 -6.68
C ALA A 162 3.28 -7.82 -7.59
N ASP A 163 2.99 -7.76 -8.89
CA ASP A 163 3.76 -6.97 -9.84
C ASP A 163 3.85 -5.48 -9.44
N TRP A 164 2.80 -4.95 -8.80
CA TRP A 164 2.79 -3.58 -8.30
C TRP A 164 3.68 -3.46 -7.06
N THR A 165 3.51 -4.32 -6.04
CA THR A 165 4.34 -4.25 -4.83
C THR A 165 5.82 -4.40 -5.13
N ASP A 166 6.17 -5.34 -6.01
CA ASP A 166 7.55 -5.67 -6.36
C ASP A 166 8.21 -4.50 -7.11
N SER A 167 7.47 -3.81 -7.98
CA SER A 167 7.97 -2.62 -8.70
C SER A 167 8.05 -1.35 -7.85
N HIS A 168 7.43 -1.35 -6.67
CA HIS A 168 7.40 -0.22 -5.74
C HIS A 168 8.24 -0.47 -4.48
N GLY A 169 9.10 -1.50 -4.50
CA GLY A 169 10.10 -1.74 -3.46
C GLY A 169 9.56 -2.41 -2.18
N TYR A 170 8.33 -2.91 -2.20
CA TYR A 170 7.79 -3.67 -1.08
C TYR A 170 8.38 -5.08 -1.06
N GLU A 171 9.04 -5.44 0.03
CA GLU A 171 9.52 -6.79 0.26
C GLU A 171 8.45 -7.66 0.96
N ILE A 172 7.50 -8.16 0.18
CA ILE A 172 6.40 -8.98 0.71
C ILE A 172 6.86 -10.42 0.92
N TRP A 173 7.02 -10.81 2.18
CA TRP A 173 7.34 -12.18 2.55
C TRP A 173 6.16 -13.13 2.29
N THR A 174 6.48 -14.40 2.08
CA THR A 174 5.51 -15.49 1.93
C THR A 174 5.70 -16.54 3.02
N ASP A 175 4.65 -17.30 3.29
CA ASP A 175 4.69 -18.42 4.22
C ASP A 175 5.18 -19.73 3.54
N ARG A 176 5.03 -20.87 4.22
CA ARG A 176 5.42 -22.19 3.67
C ARG A 176 4.54 -22.65 2.52
N ALA A 177 3.30 -22.16 2.44
CA ALA A 177 2.38 -22.43 1.35
C ALA A 177 2.61 -21.51 0.14
N GLY A 178 3.46 -20.49 0.29
CA GLY A 178 3.70 -19.45 -0.71
C GLY A 178 2.63 -18.36 -0.68
N GLU A 179 1.84 -18.28 0.40
CA GLU A 179 0.85 -17.22 0.59
C GLU A 179 1.54 -15.97 1.11
N ARG A 180 1.16 -14.80 0.59
CA ARG A 180 1.72 -13.49 0.98
C ARG A 180 1.33 -13.20 2.43
N VAL A 181 2.32 -12.79 3.23
CA VAL A 181 2.15 -12.52 4.65
C VAL A 181 1.99 -11.00 4.87
N PRO A 182 1.09 -10.56 5.77
CA PRO A 182 0.93 -9.15 6.09
C PRO A 182 2.24 -8.47 6.52
N THR A 183 2.47 -7.24 6.06
CA THR A 183 3.65 -6.45 6.44
C THR A 183 3.65 -6.11 7.93
N THR A 184 2.47 -6.06 8.55
CA THR A 184 2.31 -5.92 10.00
C THR A 184 2.84 -7.12 10.80
N GLU A 185 3.00 -8.28 10.18
CA GLU A 185 3.57 -9.48 10.80
C GLU A 185 5.07 -9.58 10.53
N VAL A 186 5.46 -9.44 9.26
CA VAL A 186 6.86 -9.39 8.83
C VAL A 186 7.03 -8.41 7.67
N SER A 187 7.97 -7.48 7.81
CA SER A 187 8.36 -6.57 6.74
C SER A 187 9.85 -6.38 6.72
N SER A 188 10.40 -6.12 5.54
CA SER A 188 11.80 -5.71 5.40
C SER A 188 11.95 -4.64 4.34
N GLY A 189 13.08 -3.95 4.38
CA GLY A 189 13.40 -2.90 3.43
C GLY A 189 14.71 -2.20 3.79
N PRO A 190 15.23 -1.36 2.88
CA PRO A 190 16.39 -0.53 3.17
C PRO A 190 16.09 0.47 4.29
N GLY A 191 17.15 0.94 4.95
CA GLY A 191 17.08 2.08 5.84
C GLY A 191 16.80 3.38 5.08
N ASP A 192 16.42 4.40 5.83
CA ASP A 192 16.12 5.71 5.26
C ASP A 192 17.37 6.42 4.72
N ASP A 193 17.32 6.88 3.46
CA ASP A 193 18.38 7.65 2.80
C ASP A 193 18.77 8.90 3.59
N HIS A 194 17.82 9.55 4.27
CA HIS A 194 18.09 10.76 5.05
C HIS A 194 18.98 10.51 6.28
N CYS A 195 19.11 9.24 6.68
CA CYS A 195 20.02 8.80 7.73
C CYS A 195 21.35 8.27 7.17
N ASP A 196 21.57 8.35 5.86
CA ASP A 196 22.66 7.69 5.12
C ASP A 196 22.67 6.16 5.37
N TRP A 197 21.48 5.56 5.49
CA TRP A 197 21.30 4.13 5.82
C TRP A 197 20.87 3.27 4.62
N ASP A 198 21.14 3.74 3.40
CA ASP A 198 20.77 3.06 2.15
C ASP A 198 21.30 1.62 2.06
N GLU A 199 22.44 1.34 2.70
CA GLU A 199 23.07 0.01 2.72
C GLU A 199 22.70 -0.82 3.97
N VAL A 200 21.93 -0.26 4.90
CA VAL A 200 21.35 -0.99 6.03
C VAL A 200 20.03 -1.60 5.60
N HIS A 201 19.82 -2.88 5.89
CA HIS A 201 18.55 -3.56 5.64
C HIS A 201 17.86 -3.88 6.94
N PHE A 202 16.63 -3.40 7.14
CA PHE A 202 15.84 -3.70 8.33
C PHE A 202 14.89 -4.87 8.08
N LEU A 203 14.66 -5.65 9.13
CA LEU A 203 13.64 -6.69 9.20
C LEU A 203 12.82 -6.46 10.47
N ASP A 204 11.56 -6.09 10.30
CA ASP A 204 10.56 -6.04 11.35
C ASP A 204 9.83 -7.38 11.42
N LEU A 205 9.71 -7.91 12.64
CA LEU A 205 8.99 -9.14 12.93
C LEU A 205 8.19 -8.95 14.23
N GLY A 206 6.90 -8.61 14.07
CA GLY A 206 6.09 -8.08 15.16
C GLY A 206 6.76 -6.88 15.84
N GLU A 207 6.95 -6.95 17.15
CA GLU A 207 7.54 -5.85 17.94
C GLU A 207 9.08 -5.77 17.88
N ARG A 208 9.75 -6.62 17.09
CA ARG A 208 11.21 -6.70 17.04
C ARG A 208 11.73 -6.26 15.69
N ARG A 209 12.76 -5.41 15.72
CA ARG A 209 13.52 -5.00 14.54
C ARG A 209 14.92 -5.59 14.56
N TYR A 210 15.33 -6.19 13.46
CA TYR A 210 16.68 -6.70 13.20
C TYR A 210 17.31 -5.89 12.08
N ALA A 211 18.64 -5.86 12.01
CA ALA A 211 19.35 -5.15 10.95
C ALA A 211 20.47 -5.97 10.33
N ARG A 212 20.56 -5.88 9.00
CA ARG A 212 21.74 -6.20 8.21
C ARG A 212 22.54 -4.92 8.03
N ASP A 213 23.74 -4.88 8.57
CA ASP A 213 24.60 -3.68 8.50
C ASP A 213 26.04 -4.10 8.15
N PRO A 214 26.31 -4.40 6.87
CA PRO A 214 27.61 -4.90 6.43
C PRO A 214 28.72 -3.84 6.55
N GLU A 215 28.39 -2.56 6.37
CA GLU A 215 29.34 -1.45 6.39
C GLU A 215 29.47 -0.79 7.77
N GLY A 216 28.65 -1.19 8.76
CA GLY A 216 28.70 -0.63 10.10
C GLY A 216 28.20 0.81 10.17
N LEU A 217 27.16 1.14 9.39
CA LEU A 217 26.56 2.47 9.30
C LEU A 217 25.72 2.81 10.53
N LEU A 218 25.22 1.79 11.24
CA LEU A 218 24.51 2.00 12.49
C LEU A 218 25.49 2.34 13.61
N GLU A 219 25.14 3.34 14.43
CA GLU A 219 26.03 3.80 15.48
C GLU A 219 26.35 2.69 16.49
N SER A 220 27.54 2.79 17.09
CA SER A 220 27.96 1.86 18.13
C SER A 220 26.93 1.81 19.27
N GLY A 221 26.42 0.61 19.52
CA GLY A 221 25.41 0.36 20.55
C GLY A 221 23.97 0.42 20.07
N MET A 222 23.71 0.68 18.78
CA MET A 222 22.37 0.52 18.19
C MET A 222 21.96 -0.95 18.08
N LEU A 223 22.93 -1.83 17.81
CA LEU A 223 22.72 -3.26 17.72
C LEU A 223 23.11 -3.96 19.03
N THR A 224 22.38 -5.02 19.37
CA THR A 224 22.68 -5.86 20.54
C THR A 224 23.96 -6.68 20.37
N ALA A 225 24.37 -6.94 19.13
CA ALA A 225 25.61 -7.59 18.71
C ALA A 225 26.04 -7.05 17.33
N PRO A 226 27.28 -7.26 16.87
CA PRO A 226 27.67 -6.94 15.50
C PRO A 226 26.93 -7.80 14.48
N TYR A 227 26.72 -7.26 13.28
CA TYR A 227 26.29 -8.05 12.13
C TYR A 227 27.35 -9.13 11.78
N ASP A 228 26.90 -10.33 11.42
CA ASP A 228 27.76 -11.42 10.95
C ASP A 228 27.21 -11.98 9.63
N GLY A 229 27.85 -11.60 8.52
CA GLY A 229 27.48 -12.06 7.17
C GLY A 229 27.94 -13.48 6.83
N SER A 230 28.60 -14.18 7.76
CA SER A 230 29.14 -15.53 7.56
C SER A 230 28.83 -16.45 8.75
N ALA A 231 27.69 -16.23 9.38
CA ALA A 231 27.29 -16.95 10.57
C ALA A 231 27.11 -18.45 10.29
N GLY A 232 27.44 -19.28 11.29
CA GLY A 232 26.96 -20.65 11.32
C GLY A 232 25.52 -20.68 11.83
N MET A 233 24.66 -21.52 11.25
CA MET A 233 23.31 -21.73 11.78
C MET A 233 23.39 -22.33 13.20
N PRO A 234 22.84 -21.68 14.24
CA PRO A 234 22.84 -22.24 15.59
C PRO A 234 22.03 -23.52 15.69
N ALA A 235 22.45 -24.45 16.55
CA ALA A 235 21.78 -25.75 16.72
C ALA A 235 20.33 -25.65 17.22
N GLY A 236 19.96 -24.55 17.88
CA GLY A 236 18.59 -24.27 18.35
C GLY A 236 17.78 -23.37 17.44
N ALA A 237 18.31 -22.98 16.27
CA ALA A 237 17.57 -22.18 15.32
C ALA A 237 16.52 -23.04 14.60
N HIS A 238 15.32 -22.53 14.50
CA HIS A 238 14.21 -23.15 13.80
C HIS A 238 13.73 -22.28 12.65
N ASP A 239 13.31 -22.95 11.58
CA ASP A 239 12.73 -22.31 10.41
C ASP A 239 11.36 -21.73 10.76
N THR A 240 11.21 -20.42 10.58
CA THR A 240 9.94 -19.73 10.84
C THR A 240 8.87 -20.08 9.81
N GLY A 241 9.30 -20.48 8.61
CA GLY A 241 8.45 -20.65 7.45
C GLY A 241 8.37 -19.43 6.54
N TYR A 242 8.83 -18.25 6.96
CA TYR A 242 8.82 -17.06 6.12
C TYR A 242 9.90 -17.11 5.04
N ARG A 243 9.54 -16.69 3.83
CA ARG A 243 10.38 -16.67 2.63
C ARG A 243 10.28 -15.35 1.90
N TYR A 244 11.40 -14.84 1.40
CA TYR A 244 11.44 -13.71 0.50
C TYR A 244 12.56 -13.98 -0.52
N GLU A 245 12.23 -14.05 -1.81
CA GLU A 245 13.15 -14.51 -2.86
C GLU A 245 13.85 -15.84 -2.47
N ASP A 246 15.19 -15.86 -2.40
CA ASP A 246 16.00 -17.00 -1.97
C ASP A 246 16.22 -17.07 -0.45
N ARG A 247 15.73 -16.08 0.30
CA ARG A 247 15.93 -15.92 1.73
C ARG A 247 14.93 -16.75 2.53
N GLN A 248 15.44 -17.39 3.58
CA GLN A 248 14.64 -18.12 4.57
C GLN A 248 14.93 -17.56 5.95
N LEU A 249 13.89 -17.20 6.70
CA LEU A 249 14.04 -16.66 8.04
C LEU A 249 14.03 -17.77 9.10
N TRP A 250 15.06 -17.78 9.93
CA TRP A 250 15.26 -18.69 11.05
C TRP A 250 15.45 -17.92 12.35
N LEU A 251 14.97 -18.47 13.46
CA LEU A 251 15.06 -17.84 14.78
C LEU A 251 15.48 -18.85 15.84
N THR A 252 16.19 -18.35 16.86
CA THR A 252 16.35 -19.03 18.15
C THR A 252 15.24 -18.63 19.11
N ASP A 253 15.01 -19.41 20.16
CA ASP A 253 13.99 -19.12 21.17
C ASP A 253 14.19 -17.77 21.87
N ASP A 254 15.44 -17.33 22.05
CA ASP A 254 15.78 -16.04 22.66
C ASP A 254 15.66 -14.85 21.69
N ARG A 255 15.50 -15.11 20.39
CA ARG A 255 15.25 -14.14 19.32
C ARG A 255 16.24 -12.96 19.31
N ARG A 256 17.49 -13.19 19.72
CA ARG A 256 18.54 -12.14 19.77
C ARG A 256 19.08 -11.76 18.40
N ALA A 257 18.93 -12.63 17.42
CA ALA A 257 19.24 -12.37 16.03
C ALA A 257 18.20 -13.08 15.14
N ALA A 258 17.96 -12.49 13.98
CA ALA A 258 17.32 -13.16 12.86
C ALA A 258 18.41 -13.83 12.02
N TYR A 259 18.28 -15.12 11.76
CA TYR A 259 19.20 -15.86 10.92
C TYR A 259 18.59 -15.97 9.53
N VAL A 260 19.17 -15.28 8.55
CA VAL A 260 18.70 -15.27 7.18
C VAL A 260 19.56 -16.24 6.38
N ARG A 261 18.96 -17.34 5.96
CA ARG A 261 19.63 -18.35 5.12
C ARG A 261 19.38 -18.02 3.65
N THR A 262 20.45 -17.94 2.88
CA THR A 262 20.45 -17.75 1.42
C THR A 262 21.13 -18.94 0.73
N ALA A 263 21.30 -18.87 -0.59
CA ALA A 263 22.14 -19.83 -1.32
C ALA A 263 23.62 -19.76 -0.92
N ASP A 264 24.11 -18.59 -0.51
CA ASP A 264 25.53 -18.31 -0.25
C ASP A 264 25.96 -18.58 1.19
N GLY A 265 25.00 -18.68 2.12
CA GLY A 265 25.31 -18.95 3.52
C GLY A 265 24.18 -18.58 4.47
N VAL A 266 24.57 -18.21 5.68
CA VAL A 266 23.67 -17.72 6.71
C VAL A 266 24.23 -16.39 7.20
N GLU A 267 23.40 -15.36 7.17
CA GLU A 267 23.68 -14.10 7.82
C GLU A 267 22.98 -14.08 9.19
N ALA A 268 23.61 -13.48 10.20
CA ALA A 268 22.98 -13.19 11.48
C ALA A 268 22.73 -11.68 11.57
N TRP A 269 21.45 -11.30 11.54
CA TRP A 269 20.97 -9.94 11.65
C TRP A 269 20.67 -9.66 13.12
N PRO A 270 21.51 -8.91 13.84
CA PRO A 270 21.31 -8.64 15.26
C PRO A 270 20.06 -7.81 15.53
N LEU A 271 19.46 -8.05 16.70
CA LEU A 271 18.35 -7.25 17.22
C LEU A 271 18.79 -5.80 17.45
N LEU A 272 17.95 -4.86 17.02
CA LEU A 272 18.07 -3.43 17.30
C LEU A 272 17.66 -3.15 18.75
N ARG A 273 18.37 -2.24 19.43
CA ARG A 273 17.95 -1.77 20.75
C ARG A 273 16.79 -0.78 20.62
N GLU A 274 15.86 -0.79 21.57
CA GLU A 274 14.70 0.12 21.56
C GLU A 274 15.14 1.60 21.60
N HIS A 275 14.37 2.46 20.91
CA HIS A 275 14.46 3.93 20.90
C HIS A 275 15.67 4.57 20.20
N LEU A 276 15.79 4.39 18.89
CA LEU A 276 16.85 5.05 18.14
C LEU A 276 16.26 5.74 16.90
N ALA A 277 16.22 7.06 16.95
CA ALA A 277 16.11 7.91 15.77
C ALA A 277 17.52 8.17 15.23
N CYS A 278 17.67 8.31 13.92
CA CYS A 278 18.90 8.83 13.37
C CYS A 278 19.12 10.29 13.82
N LYS A 279 20.37 10.76 13.75
CA LYS A 279 20.78 12.06 14.33
C LYS A 279 20.38 13.27 13.51
#